data_AF-A0A7Z0NBD2-F1
#
_entry.id   AF-A0A7Z0NBD2-F1
#
_cell.length_a   1.000
_cell.length_b   1.000
_cell.length_c   1.000
_cell.angle_alpha   90.00
_cell.angle_beta   90.00
_cell.angle_gamma   90.00
#
_symmetry.space_group_name_H-M   'P 1'
#
loop_
_entity.id
_entity.type
_entity.pdbx_description
1 polymer ?
#
loop_
_entity_poly.entity_id
_entity_poly.type
_entity_poly.pdbx_seq_one_letter_code
_entity_poly.pdbx_strand_id
1 'polypeptide(L)'
;MPSDHTHQHDPLERIFAYRVFDLRDRFPQPLETVRQALECLQSNNAYLPDMSGEIVAYLRGGRAVPIPEHLFIRQVGNSASVVPKSENDRVCNAVDTWLRETLSRENEDTVNASTVRPSRLNILLDQCDPNAPEPDDIQAWQHMGEVGREIIEAPGREDIWDAAVKAMGEVNARRWMKASNPKLNGKSPNVGIEKEPMRVYELVLQMNTGAG
;
A
#
# COMPACT_ATOMS: atom_id res chain seq x y z
N MET A 1 54.96 -15.71 4.31
CA MET A 1 53.55 -15.61 4.74
C MET A 1 53.10 -14.21 4.38
N PRO A 2 52.31 -14.00 3.30
CA PRO A 2 51.72 -12.69 3.08
C PRO A 2 50.55 -12.54 4.07
N SER A 3 50.59 -11.48 4.87
CA SER A 3 49.54 -11.14 5.80
C SER A 3 48.31 -10.70 5.00
N ASP A 4 47.22 -11.46 5.10
CA ASP A 4 45.94 -11.13 4.47
C ASP A 4 45.44 -9.81 5.07
N HIS A 5 45.60 -8.71 4.34
CA HIS A 5 45.03 -7.42 4.69
C HIS A 5 43.57 -7.48 4.26
N THR A 6 42.70 -8.00 5.14
CA THR A 6 41.26 -7.81 5.00
C THR A 6 40.99 -6.31 5.02
N HIS A 7 40.88 -5.71 3.84
CA HIS A 7 40.32 -4.38 3.65
C HIS A 7 38.93 -4.40 4.27
N GLN A 8 38.82 -3.88 5.48
CA GLN A 8 37.55 -3.71 6.16
C GLN A 8 36.80 -2.61 5.42
N HIS A 9 36.08 -3.01 4.35
CA HIS A 9 35.26 -2.11 3.56
C HIS A 9 34.30 -1.38 4.49
N ASP A 10 34.19 -0.06 4.30
CA ASP A 10 33.26 0.76 5.05
C ASP A 10 31.84 0.17 4.89
N PRO A 11 31.13 -0.21 5.97
CA PRO A 11 29.79 -0.77 5.89
C PRO A 11 28.81 0.10 5.08
N LEU A 12 29.01 1.42 5.04
CA LEU A 12 28.16 2.34 4.28
C LEU A 12 28.30 2.17 2.76
N GLU A 13 29.42 1.64 2.26
CA GLU A 13 29.60 1.35 0.82
C GLU A 13 28.63 0.26 0.32
N ARG A 14 27.96 -0.45 1.23
CA ARG A 14 26.90 -1.41 0.90
C ARG A 14 25.60 -0.71 0.51
N ILE A 15 25.39 0.53 0.92
CA ILE A 15 24.21 1.32 0.57
C ILE A 15 24.35 1.78 -0.87
N PHE A 16 23.33 1.55 -1.69
CA PHE A 16 23.32 2.00 -3.09
C PHE A 16 22.35 3.14 -3.35
N ALA A 17 21.32 3.30 -2.52
CA ALA A 17 20.30 4.34 -2.67
C ALA A 17 19.55 4.56 -1.36
N TYR A 18 18.94 5.73 -1.26
CA TYR A 18 17.95 6.08 -0.27
C TYR A 18 16.60 6.32 -0.96
N ARG A 19 15.52 6.07 -0.24
CA ARG A 19 14.17 6.49 -0.61
C ARG A 19 13.53 7.21 0.57
N VAL A 20 12.68 8.17 0.25
CA VAL A 20 11.92 8.93 1.22
C VAL A 20 10.45 8.72 0.94
N PHE A 21 9.69 8.60 2.01
CA PHE A 21 8.24 8.53 1.96
C PHE A 21 7.64 9.65 2.81
N ASP A 22 6.51 10.15 2.34
CA ASP A 22 5.48 10.79 3.15
C ASP A 22 4.14 10.13 2.78
N LEU A 23 3.03 10.58 3.35
CA LEU A 23 1.69 10.09 3.02
C LEU A 23 1.31 10.12 1.52
N ARG A 24 2.05 10.87 0.69
CA ARG A 24 1.77 11.01 -0.75
C ARG A 24 2.78 10.27 -1.63
N ASP A 25 3.95 9.90 -1.09
CA ASP A 25 5.00 9.11 -1.76
C ASP A 25 5.36 9.68 -3.15
N ARG A 26 5.73 10.97 -3.19
CA ARG A 26 6.03 11.69 -4.46
C ARG A 26 7.44 12.24 -4.58
N PHE A 27 8.35 11.81 -3.71
CA PHE A 27 9.72 12.30 -3.76
C PHE A 27 10.49 11.70 -4.95
N PRO A 28 11.48 12.42 -5.49
CA PRO A 28 12.38 11.87 -6.50
C PRO A 28 13.05 10.59 -5.99
N GLN A 29 13.21 9.62 -6.88
CA GLN A 29 13.83 8.34 -6.57
C GLN A 29 14.72 7.84 -7.73
N PRO A 30 15.87 7.21 -7.46
CA PRO A 30 16.51 7.04 -6.14
C PRO A 30 17.22 8.31 -5.65
N LEU A 31 17.44 8.43 -4.34
CA LEU A 31 18.29 9.47 -3.75
C LEU A 31 19.66 8.88 -3.40
N GLU A 32 20.73 9.64 -3.58
CA GLU A 32 22.11 9.13 -3.41
C GLU A 32 22.63 9.30 -1.98
N THR A 33 22.08 10.26 -1.22
CA THR A 33 22.59 10.62 0.11
C THR A 33 21.47 10.79 1.13
N VAL A 34 21.80 10.56 2.41
CA VAL A 34 20.93 10.89 3.55
C VAL A 34 20.52 12.36 3.53
N ARG A 35 21.42 13.26 3.12
CA ARG A 35 21.12 14.69 3.01
C ARG A 35 19.99 14.97 2.03
N GLN A 36 20.08 14.43 0.81
CA GLN A 36 19.02 14.58 -0.19
C GLN A 36 17.69 14.02 0.33
N ALA A 37 17.75 12.90 1.05
CA ALA A 37 16.57 12.30 1.66
C ALA A 37 15.93 13.21 2.73
N LEU A 38 16.75 13.75 3.63
CA LEU A 38 16.30 14.67 4.66
C LEU A 38 15.74 15.98 4.07
N GLU A 39 16.40 16.52 3.05
CA GLU A 39 15.96 17.74 2.37
C GLU A 39 14.62 17.56 1.64
N CYS A 40 14.28 16.33 1.22
CA CYS A 40 12.97 16.01 0.68
C CYS A 40 11.88 16.18 1.75
N LEU A 41 12.06 15.61 2.95
CA LEU A 41 11.13 15.78 4.07
C LEU A 41 11.04 17.23 4.57
N GLN A 42 12.11 18.02 4.38
CA GLN A 42 12.15 19.44 4.75
C GLN A 42 11.67 20.38 3.64
N SER A 43 11.23 19.84 2.51
CA SER A 43 10.77 20.64 1.37
C SER A 43 9.32 21.09 1.55
N ASN A 44 8.94 22.17 0.88
CA ASN A 44 7.55 22.63 0.86
C ASN A 44 6.59 21.64 0.15
N ASN A 45 7.14 20.66 -0.56
CA ASN A 45 6.35 19.64 -1.25
C ASN A 45 6.01 18.45 -0.35
N ALA A 46 6.68 18.32 0.79
CA ALA A 46 6.42 17.28 1.76
C ALA A 46 5.04 17.46 2.40
N TYR A 47 4.31 16.36 2.54
CA TYR A 47 2.98 16.35 3.09
C TYR A 47 2.95 15.63 4.43
N LEU A 48 2.80 16.41 5.51
CA LEU A 48 2.80 15.91 6.89
C LEU A 48 4.01 15.02 7.21
N PRO A 49 5.25 15.48 6.91
CA PRO A 49 6.45 14.66 7.07
C PRO A 49 6.81 14.40 8.53
N ASP A 50 6.24 15.15 9.46
CA ASP A 50 6.34 14.97 10.91
C ASP A 50 5.50 13.81 11.46
N MET A 51 4.44 13.40 10.72
CA MET A 51 3.58 12.27 11.09
C MET A 51 3.85 10.99 10.28
N SER A 52 4.45 11.14 9.09
CA SER A 52 4.56 10.04 8.12
C SER A 52 5.89 9.96 7.38
N GLY A 53 6.84 10.83 7.74
CA GLY A 53 8.14 10.88 7.09
C GLY A 53 8.96 9.63 7.39
N GLU A 54 9.34 8.91 6.34
CA GLU A 54 10.23 7.75 6.45
C GLU A 54 11.42 7.92 5.52
N ILE A 55 12.60 7.49 5.97
CA ILE A 55 13.78 7.37 5.12
C ILE A 55 14.25 5.91 5.17
N VAL A 56 14.44 5.30 4.00
CA VAL A 56 14.87 3.91 3.87
C VAL A 56 16.19 3.86 3.10
N ALA A 57 17.20 3.19 3.67
CA ALA A 57 18.45 2.88 3.00
C ALA A 57 18.37 1.52 2.31
N TYR A 58 18.63 1.47 1.00
CA TYR A 58 18.67 0.23 0.24
C TYR A 58 20.10 -0.28 0.07
N LEU A 59 20.31 -1.55 0.40
CA LEU A 59 21.59 -2.22 0.35
C LEU A 59 21.76 -3.03 -0.93
N ARG A 60 23.00 -3.09 -1.43
CA ARG A 60 23.42 -4.05 -2.45
C ARG A 60 23.14 -5.45 -1.91
N GLY A 61 22.29 -6.21 -2.63
CA GLY A 61 21.75 -7.47 -2.13
C GLY A 61 20.23 -7.48 -1.93
N GLY A 62 19.56 -6.34 -2.14
CA GLY A 62 18.09 -6.25 -2.13
C GLY A 62 17.47 -6.14 -0.74
N ARG A 63 18.29 -5.84 0.27
CA ARG A 63 17.83 -5.56 1.64
C ARG A 63 17.52 -4.07 1.79
N ALA A 64 16.58 -3.75 2.67
CA ALA A 64 16.19 -2.40 3.00
C ALA A 64 16.29 -2.20 4.52
N VAL A 65 16.82 -1.05 4.93
CA VAL A 65 17.01 -0.67 6.34
C VAL A 65 16.28 0.65 6.57
N PRO A 66 15.12 0.64 7.24
CA PRO A 66 14.43 1.85 7.65
C PRO A 66 15.28 2.63 8.67
N ILE A 67 15.48 3.92 8.42
CA ILE A 67 16.24 4.79 9.31
C ILE A 67 15.29 5.24 10.44
N PRO A 68 15.69 5.14 11.73
CA PRO A 68 14.83 5.50 12.83
C PRO A 68 14.38 6.96 12.78
N GLU A 69 13.07 7.17 12.84
CA GLU A 69 12.45 8.49 12.74
C GLU A 69 12.98 9.49 13.77
N HIS A 70 13.29 9.03 14.99
CA HIS A 70 13.76 9.91 16.07
C HIS A 70 15.11 10.58 15.78
N LEU A 71 15.84 10.13 14.75
CA LEU A 71 17.06 10.78 14.29
C LEU A 71 16.79 12.07 13.49
N PHE A 72 15.62 12.17 12.85
CA PHE A 72 15.26 13.28 11.96
C PHE A 72 13.89 13.92 12.22
N ILE A 73 13.06 13.33 13.08
CA ILE A 73 11.80 13.86 13.61
C ILE A 73 11.98 14.10 15.11
N ARG A 74 11.77 15.34 15.52
CA ARG A 74 11.80 15.77 16.92
C ARG A 74 10.40 15.79 17.49
N GLN A 75 10.24 15.15 18.64
CA GLN A 75 9.04 15.25 19.46
C GLN A 75 9.26 16.29 20.56
N VAL A 76 8.41 17.30 20.64
CA VAL A 76 8.38 18.30 21.73
C VAL A 76 6.96 18.35 22.28
N GLY A 77 6.73 17.68 23.42
CA GLY A 77 5.40 17.52 23.99
C GLY A 77 4.52 16.67 23.07
N ASN A 78 3.39 17.23 22.64
CA ASN A 78 2.44 16.58 21.72
C ASN A 78 2.66 16.96 20.25
N SER A 79 3.75 17.66 19.93
CA SER A 79 4.05 18.12 18.58
C SER A 79 5.29 17.41 18.04
N ALA A 80 5.16 16.87 16.82
CA ALA A 80 6.27 16.35 16.04
C ALA A 80 6.73 17.40 15.02
N SER A 81 8.01 17.44 14.71
CA SER A 81 8.50 18.20 13.55
C SER A 81 9.77 17.59 12.99
N VAL A 82 9.91 17.62 11.66
CA VAL A 82 11.19 17.30 11.03
C VAL A 82 12.22 18.33 11.47
N VAL A 83 13.44 17.89 11.79
CA VAL A 83 14.51 18.80 12.22
C VAL A 83 14.74 19.92 11.18
N PRO A 84 15.13 21.13 11.60
CA PRO A 84 15.42 22.21 10.65
C PRO A 84 16.69 21.91 9.83
N LYS A 85 16.78 22.52 8.63
CA LYS A 85 17.94 22.38 7.72
C LYS A 85 19.29 22.69 8.36
N SER A 86 19.31 23.58 9.36
CA SER A 86 20.51 23.92 10.14
C SER A 86 21.10 22.75 10.92
N GLU A 87 20.33 21.68 11.14
CA GLU A 87 20.76 20.49 11.87
C GLU A 87 21.09 19.30 10.95
N ASN A 88 21.08 19.49 9.62
CA ASN A 88 21.30 18.41 8.66
C ASN A 88 22.64 17.71 8.85
N ASP A 89 23.72 18.45 9.14
CA ASP A 89 25.05 17.87 9.35
C ASP A 89 25.05 16.93 10.56
N ARG A 90 24.41 17.36 11.65
CA ARG A 90 24.27 16.56 12.88
C ARG A 90 23.46 15.29 12.61
N VAL A 91 22.34 15.40 11.91
CA VAL A 91 21.48 14.26 11.58
C VAL A 91 22.18 13.30 10.63
N CYS A 92 22.84 13.78 9.58
CA CYS A 92 23.59 12.94 8.66
C CYS A 92 24.67 12.14 9.40
N ASN A 93 25.44 12.78 10.28
CA ASN A 93 26.46 12.10 11.08
C ASN A 93 25.85 11.05 12.04
N ALA A 94 24.72 11.36 12.66
CA ALA A 94 24.03 10.43 13.55
C ALA A 94 23.49 9.22 12.79
N VAL A 95 22.90 9.44 11.62
CA VAL A 95 22.41 8.40 10.71
C VAL A 95 23.55 7.53 10.21
N ASP A 96 24.66 8.12 9.77
CA ASP A 96 25.85 7.37 9.32
C ASP A 96 26.43 6.51 10.44
N THR A 97 26.50 7.04 11.67
CA THR A 97 26.95 6.29 12.85
C THR A 97 26.02 5.11 13.13
N TRP A 98 24.71 5.37 13.17
CA TRP A 98 23.70 4.33 13.40
C TRP A 98 23.71 3.25 12.29
N LEU A 99 23.86 3.64 11.03
CA LEU A 99 23.97 2.72 9.89
C LEU A 99 25.23 1.86 10.00
N ARG A 100 26.38 2.44 10.35
CA ARG A 100 27.62 1.67 10.56
C ARG A 100 27.44 0.62 11.64
N GLU A 101 26.85 0.98 12.77
CA GLU A 101 26.58 0.05 13.87
C GLU A 101 25.59 -1.05 13.45
N THR A 102 24.48 -0.67 12.82
CA THR A 102 23.43 -1.60 12.37
C THR A 102 23.96 -2.59 11.34
N LEU A 103 24.67 -2.10 10.32
CA LEU A 103 25.22 -2.93 9.26
C LEU A 103 26.40 -3.81 9.72
N SER A 104 27.09 -3.41 10.79
CA SER A 104 28.16 -4.21 11.40
C SER A 104 27.60 -5.35 12.24
N ARG A 105 26.52 -5.12 13.01
CA ARG A 105 25.85 -6.16 13.81
C ARG A 105 25.21 -7.22 12.92
N GLU A 106 24.54 -6.81 11.84
CA GLU A 106 23.87 -7.75 10.94
C GLU A 106 24.82 -8.71 10.20
N ASN A 107 26.10 -8.36 10.05
CA ASN A 107 27.07 -9.29 9.47
C ASN A 107 27.23 -10.56 10.34
N GLU A 108 26.99 -10.50 11.64
CA GLU A 108 27.01 -11.69 12.51
C GLU A 108 25.79 -12.59 12.29
N ASP A 109 24.61 -12.00 12.03
CA ASP A 109 23.35 -12.74 11.83
C ASP A 109 23.23 -13.35 10.42
N THR A 110 23.84 -12.72 9.40
CA THR A 110 23.80 -13.20 8.00
C THR A 110 24.60 -14.47 7.72
N VAL A 111 25.40 -14.97 8.68
CA VAL A 111 26.05 -16.29 8.56
C VAL A 111 25.01 -17.43 8.59
N ASN A 112 23.80 -17.17 9.08
CA ASN A 112 22.72 -18.17 9.21
C ASN A 112 21.59 -18.03 8.17
N ALA A 113 21.54 -16.95 7.40
CA ALA A 113 20.58 -16.81 6.30
C ALA A 113 21.20 -17.34 5.01
N SER A 114 20.53 -18.30 4.36
CA SER A 114 21.00 -18.93 3.12
C SER A 114 21.50 -17.88 2.12
N THR A 115 22.82 -17.85 1.92
CA THR A 115 23.53 -16.93 1.01
C THR A 115 23.32 -17.29 -0.47
N VAL A 116 22.55 -18.35 -0.75
CA VAL A 116 22.22 -18.76 -2.09
C VAL A 116 21.05 -17.91 -2.59
N ARG A 117 21.36 -16.81 -3.28
CA ARG A 117 20.41 -16.17 -4.19
C ARG A 117 20.12 -17.15 -5.33
N PRO A 118 18.90 -17.70 -5.48
CA PRO A 118 18.54 -18.35 -6.73
C PRO A 118 18.58 -17.30 -7.83
N SER A 119 19.52 -17.46 -8.75
CA SER A 119 19.87 -16.47 -9.77
C SER A 119 18.81 -16.30 -10.85
N ARG A 120 17.70 -17.05 -10.80
CA ARG A 120 16.61 -17.04 -11.78
C ARG A 120 15.26 -17.38 -11.16
N LEU A 121 14.22 -16.66 -11.58
CA LEU A 121 12.81 -16.87 -11.20
C LEU A 121 12.36 -18.33 -11.37
N ASN A 122 12.78 -19.00 -12.44
CA ASN A 122 12.40 -20.39 -12.69
C ASN A 122 12.92 -21.36 -11.61
N ILE A 123 14.07 -21.08 -11.00
CA ILE A 123 14.63 -21.91 -9.92
C ILE A 123 13.80 -21.74 -8.64
N LEU A 124 13.27 -20.54 -8.40
CA LEU A 124 12.35 -20.27 -7.29
C LEU A 124 11.01 -20.98 -7.51
N LEU A 125 10.49 -20.96 -8.73
CA LEU A 125 9.24 -21.64 -9.08
C LEU A 125 9.36 -23.16 -8.96
N ASP A 126 10.51 -23.75 -9.31
CA ASP A 126 10.76 -25.19 -9.10
C ASP A 126 10.83 -25.59 -7.60
N GLN A 127 11.05 -24.63 -6.71
CA GLN A 127 11.06 -24.84 -5.25
C GLN A 127 9.68 -24.67 -4.61
N CYS A 128 8.71 -24.10 -5.34
CA CYS A 128 7.34 -24.00 -4.87
C CYS A 128 6.66 -25.37 -5.00
N ASP A 129 5.98 -25.82 -3.94
CA ASP A 129 5.10 -26.99 -4.03
C ASP A 129 3.80 -26.57 -4.75
N PRO A 130 3.53 -27.07 -5.97
CA PRO A 130 2.30 -26.74 -6.70
C PRO A 130 1.04 -27.29 -6.03
N ASN A 131 1.19 -28.18 -5.04
CA ASN A 131 0.09 -28.74 -4.25
C ASN A 131 0.02 -28.16 -2.83
N ALA A 132 0.77 -27.09 -2.55
CA ALA A 132 0.66 -26.40 -1.27
C ALA A 132 -0.81 -25.99 -1.06
N PRO A 133 -1.39 -26.26 0.13
CA PRO A 133 -2.73 -25.80 0.43
C PRO A 133 -2.76 -24.28 0.34
N GLU A 134 -3.73 -23.76 -0.40
CA GLU A 134 -3.93 -22.32 -0.50
C GLU A 134 -4.25 -21.79 0.90
N PRO A 135 -3.50 -20.81 1.42
CA PRO A 135 -3.71 -20.35 2.77
C PRO A 135 -5.08 -19.66 2.90
N ASP A 136 -5.70 -19.85 4.07
CA ASP A 136 -7.10 -19.47 4.34
C ASP A 136 -7.38 -17.98 4.08
N ASP A 137 -6.34 -17.14 4.20
CA ASP A 137 -6.41 -15.71 3.90
C ASP A 137 -6.66 -15.46 2.42
N ILE A 138 -5.94 -16.11 1.51
CA ILE A 138 -6.12 -15.95 0.07
C ILE A 138 -7.53 -16.36 -0.35
N GLN A 139 -8.07 -17.45 0.19
CA GLN A 139 -9.47 -17.83 -0.07
C GLN A 139 -10.45 -16.78 0.46
N ALA A 140 -10.22 -16.23 1.66
CA ALA A 140 -11.04 -15.16 2.19
C ALA A 140 -11.00 -13.90 1.31
N TRP A 141 -9.85 -13.55 0.72
CA TRP A 141 -9.71 -12.43 -0.20
C TRP A 141 -10.39 -12.68 -1.56
N GLN A 142 -10.25 -13.89 -2.14
CA GLN A 142 -10.91 -14.26 -3.40
C GLN A 142 -12.43 -14.31 -3.28
N HIS A 143 -12.94 -14.67 -2.10
CA HIS A 143 -14.35 -14.77 -1.80
C HIS A 143 -14.91 -13.54 -1.07
N MET A 144 -14.09 -12.51 -0.84
CA MET A 144 -14.56 -11.26 -0.29
C MET A 144 -15.50 -10.61 -1.31
N GLY A 145 -16.73 -10.30 -0.89
CA GLY A 145 -17.67 -9.55 -1.71
C GLY A 145 -17.09 -8.19 -2.12
N GLU A 146 -17.62 -7.57 -3.18
CA GLU A 146 -17.20 -6.22 -3.59
C GLU A 146 -17.32 -5.25 -2.40
N VAL A 147 -16.19 -4.91 -1.78
CA VAL A 147 -16.10 -3.89 -0.73
C VAL A 147 -15.70 -2.56 -1.36
N GLY A 148 -16.27 -1.46 -0.88
CA GLY A 148 -15.87 -0.11 -1.30
C GLY A 148 -16.75 0.59 -2.33
N ARG A 149 -17.94 0.07 -2.67
CA ARG A 149 -18.99 0.91 -3.28
C ARG A 149 -19.79 1.62 -2.20
N GLU A 150 -19.16 2.52 -1.46
CA GLU A 150 -19.95 3.59 -0.85
C GLU A 150 -20.53 4.41 -2.01
N ILE A 151 -21.83 4.26 -2.22
CA ILE A 151 -22.56 5.05 -3.21
C ILE A 151 -22.69 6.46 -2.62
N ILE A 152 -21.72 7.33 -2.95
CA ILE A 152 -21.62 8.71 -2.44
C ILE A 152 -22.86 9.54 -2.87
N GLU A 153 -23.49 9.18 -3.98
CA GLU A 153 -24.72 9.78 -4.50
C GLU A 153 -25.74 8.72 -4.85
N ALA A 154 -26.99 8.85 -4.39
CA ALA A 154 -28.04 7.90 -4.67
C ALA A 154 -28.20 7.68 -6.20
N PRO A 155 -28.33 6.42 -6.67
CA PRO A 155 -28.32 6.09 -8.08
C PRO A 155 -29.47 6.79 -8.80
N GLY A 156 -29.14 7.38 -9.94
CA GLY A 156 -30.11 8.04 -10.79
C GLY A 156 -31.08 7.04 -11.42
N ARG A 157 -32.16 7.56 -11.99
CA ARG A 157 -33.14 6.75 -12.72
C ARG A 157 -32.50 5.95 -13.86
N GLU A 158 -31.52 6.55 -14.54
CA GLU A 158 -30.80 5.93 -15.64
C GLU A 158 -29.90 4.80 -15.15
N ASP A 159 -29.18 4.99 -14.04
CA ASP A 159 -28.36 3.92 -13.42
C ASP A 159 -29.20 2.70 -13.01
N ILE A 160 -30.39 2.95 -12.44
CA ILE A 160 -31.34 1.90 -12.05
C ILE A 160 -31.91 1.19 -13.27
N TRP A 161 -32.18 1.92 -14.35
CA TRP A 161 -32.66 1.36 -15.61
C TRP A 161 -31.59 0.47 -16.25
N ASP A 162 -30.36 0.95 -16.38
CA ASP A 162 -29.26 0.21 -16.98
C ASP A 162 -28.92 -1.05 -16.19
N ALA A 163 -28.93 -0.96 -14.85
CA ALA A 163 -28.78 -2.12 -13.98
C ALA A 163 -29.91 -3.14 -14.20
N ALA A 164 -31.16 -2.70 -14.37
CA ALA A 164 -32.29 -3.58 -14.62
C ALA A 164 -32.18 -4.26 -15.99
N VAL A 165 -31.84 -3.51 -17.03
CA VAL A 165 -31.62 -4.06 -18.38
C VAL A 165 -30.49 -5.10 -18.35
N LYS A 166 -29.40 -4.82 -17.62
CA LYS A 166 -28.29 -5.76 -17.46
C LYS A 166 -28.71 -7.04 -16.73
N ALA A 167 -29.52 -6.93 -15.68
CA ALA A 167 -29.90 -8.08 -14.84
C ALA A 167 -30.93 -9.01 -15.50
N MET A 168 -31.91 -8.49 -16.25
CA MET A 168 -33.04 -9.31 -16.74
C MET A 168 -33.36 -9.12 -18.23
N GLY A 169 -32.62 -8.27 -18.95
CA GLY A 169 -32.88 -7.90 -20.34
C GLY A 169 -33.97 -6.84 -20.47
N GLU A 170 -33.91 -6.04 -21.53
CA GLU A 170 -34.75 -4.82 -21.69
C GLU A 170 -36.25 -5.08 -21.59
N VAL A 171 -36.74 -6.15 -22.22
CA VAL A 171 -38.17 -6.48 -22.25
C VAL A 171 -38.70 -6.82 -20.85
N ASN A 172 -37.93 -7.59 -20.08
CA ASN A 172 -38.32 -7.96 -18.71
C ASN A 172 -38.13 -6.79 -17.76
N ALA A 173 -37.06 -6.00 -17.92
CA ALA A 173 -36.82 -4.79 -17.15
C ALA A 173 -37.98 -3.80 -17.29
N ARG A 174 -38.45 -3.59 -18.53
CA ARG A 174 -39.61 -2.72 -18.80
C ARG A 174 -40.89 -3.20 -18.12
N ARG A 175 -41.12 -4.52 -18.07
CA ARG A 175 -42.28 -5.10 -17.39
C ARG A 175 -42.15 -4.98 -15.87
N TRP A 176 -41.00 -5.35 -15.33
CA TRP A 176 -40.71 -5.31 -13.91
C TRP A 176 -40.82 -3.90 -13.34
N MET A 177 -40.28 -2.90 -14.05
CA MET A 177 -40.34 -1.49 -13.63
C MET A 177 -41.76 -0.93 -13.52
N LYS A 178 -42.74 -1.55 -14.19
CA LYS A 178 -44.16 -1.18 -14.15
C LYS A 178 -45.00 -2.06 -13.23
N ALA A 179 -44.52 -3.27 -12.93
CA ALA A 179 -45.22 -4.23 -12.10
C ALA A 179 -45.22 -3.79 -10.63
N SER A 180 -46.30 -4.10 -9.91
CA SER A 180 -46.37 -3.94 -8.47
C SER A 180 -45.36 -4.87 -7.80
N ASN A 181 -44.54 -4.34 -6.89
CA ASN A 181 -43.57 -5.13 -6.15
C ASN A 181 -43.91 -5.17 -4.66
N PRO A 182 -44.12 -6.37 -4.05
CA PRO A 182 -44.42 -6.50 -2.62
C PRO A 182 -43.34 -5.88 -1.72
N LYS A 183 -42.06 -5.96 -2.12
CA LYS A 183 -40.92 -5.38 -1.38
C LYS A 183 -40.89 -3.84 -1.42
N LEU A 184 -41.71 -3.24 -2.29
CA LEU A 184 -41.96 -1.79 -2.41
C LEU A 184 -43.38 -1.41 -1.96
N ASN A 185 -43.96 -2.16 -1.02
CA ASN A 185 -45.32 -1.94 -0.49
C ASN A 185 -46.41 -1.93 -1.59
N GLY A 186 -46.24 -2.78 -2.60
CA GLY A 186 -47.17 -2.90 -3.72
C GLY A 186 -47.07 -1.76 -4.75
N LYS A 187 -46.10 -0.85 -4.63
CA LYS A 187 -45.83 0.17 -5.66
C LYS A 187 -44.94 -0.41 -6.77
N SER A 188 -44.98 0.23 -7.92
CA SER A 188 -44.05 -0.11 -9.00
C SER A 188 -42.68 0.50 -8.77
N PRO A 189 -41.60 -0.15 -9.23
CA PRO A 189 -40.25 0.40 -9.15
C PRO A 189 -40.12 1.83 -9.71
N ASN A 190 -40.83 2.15 -10.82
CA ASN A 190 -40.86 3.52 -11.36
C ASN A 190 -41.32 4.58 -10.34
N VAL A 191 -42.28 4.25 -9.48
CA VAL A 191 -42.76 5.15 -8.41
C VAL A 191 -41.83 5.10 -7.20
N GLY A 192 -41.16 3.97 -6.97
CA GLY A 192 -40.17 3.79 -5.92
C GLY A 192 -38.91 4.63 -6.11
N ILE A 193 -38.46 4.83 -7.35
CA ILE A 193 -37.22 5.57 -7.67
C ILE A 193 -37.23 7.02 -7.15
N GLU A 194 -38.38 7.68 -7.15
CA GLU A 194 -38.49 9.07 -6.66
C GLU A 194 -38.39 9.19 -5.14
N LYS A 195 -38.66 8.10 -4.40
CA LYS A 195 -38.76 8.11 -2.93
C LYS A 195 -37.65 7.33 -2.24
N GLU A 196 -37.26 6.20 -2.82
CA GLU A 196 -36.27 5.26 -2.29
C GLU A 196 -35.43 4.68 -3.45
N PRO A 197 -34.65 5.50 -4.19
CA PRO A 197 -33.88 5.06 -5.37
C PRO A 197 -32.88 3.94 -5.04
N MET A 198 -32.19 4.05 -3.90
CA MET A 198 -31.28 3.02 -3.39
C MET A 198 -31.98 1.67 -3.20
N ARG A 199 -33.17 1.66 -2.61
CA ARG A 199 -33.93 0.44 -2.36
C ARG A 199 -34.36 -0.24 -3.66
N VAL A 200 -34.71 0.54 -4.69
CA VAL A 200 -35.01 -0.02 -6.01
C VAL A 200 -33.75 -0.58 -6.67
N TYR A 201 -32.62 0.12 -6.54
CA TYR A 201 -31.33 -0.32 -7.08
C TYR A 201 -30.87 -1.64 -6.44
N GLU A 202 -30.95 -1.77 -5.12
CA GLU A 202 -30.61 -3.01 -4.40
C GLU A 202 -31.47 -4.19 -4.84
N LEU A 203 -32.78 -3.98 -5.06
CA LEU A 203 -33.67 -5.02 -5.56
C LEU A 203 -33.24 -5.52 -6.94
N VAL A 204 -32.72 -4.63 -7.79
CA VAL A 204 -32.19 -4.99 -9.10
C VAL A 204 -30.88 -5.77 -8.96
N LEU A 205 -29.98 -5.35 -8.06
CA LEU A 205 -28.73 -6.06 -7.80
C LEU A 205 -28.96 -7.49 -7.27
N GLN A 206 -29.95 -7.69 -6.41
CA GLN A 206 -30.34 -9.03 -5.91
C GLN A 206 -30.78 -9.97 -7.04
N MET A 207 -31.34 -9.44 -8.14
CA MET A 207 -31.75 -10.26 -9.28
C MET A 207 -30.56 -10.71 -10.14
N ASN A 208 -29.44 -9.99 -10.06
CA ASN A 208 -28.21 -10.33 -10.77
C ASN A 208 -27.39 -11.42 -10.03
N THR A 209 -27.59 -11.59 -8.73
CA THR A 209 -26.83 -12.56 -7.89
C THR A 209 -27.55 -13.89 -7.68
N GLY A 210 -28.74 -14.10 -8.26
CA GLY A 210 -29.42 -15.40 -8.20
C GLY A 210 -29.92 -15.81 -6.80
N ALA A 211 -30.04 -14.87 -5.86
CA ALA A 211 -30.69 -15.11 -4.57
C ALA A 211 -32.19 -14.79 -4.68
N GLY A 212 -32.97 -15.80 -5.07
CA GLY A 212 -34.43 -15.79 -5.01
C GLY A 212 -34.95 -15.86 -3.57
#